data_AF-A0A6C0C6D8-F1
#
_entry.id   AF-A0A6C0C6D8-F1
#
_cell.length_a   1.000
_cell.length_b   1.000
_cell.length_c   1.000
_cell.angle_alpha   90.00
_cell.angle_beta   90.00
_cell.angle_gamma   90.00
#
_symmetry.space_group_name_H-M   'P 1'
#
loop_
_entity.id
_entity.type
_entity.pdbx_description
1 polymer ?
#
loop_
_entity_poly.entity_id
_entity_poly.type
_entity_poly.pdbx_seq_one_letter_code
_entity_poly.pdbx_strand_id
1 'polypeptide(L)'
;MQTIIISDSNIKMDFGIDQFVIFEINGTKYAIYKHVAKMMDIFNVLGDCDDKNMISIEWKISAENVNQTLHLINHGTCIIVTEADKVEIISFMRYLCVADEVMKNTLKKLFNRESTHKFLEYCIYVQYNEIFGYILDKCIHRLYIDESNCTHLDAERWQMIKKIKKVDFSKDLKVKLMTNPITGLIPTRYRYNNKWYVTLDDMFCDIVSIYILFGIYPNDYLKFSDGTIVGYSGIMIDRDPTKKDAGVCYNIMIKNIAAALSE
;
A
#
# COMPACT_ATOMS: atom_id res chain seq x y z
N MET A 1 53.62 -28.46 1.03
CA MET A 1 52.97 -27.13 1.12
C MET A 1 53.10 -26.52 -0.26
N GLN A 2 52.03 -26.51 -1.07
CA GLN A 2 52.05 -25.88 -2.38
C GLN A 2 51.58 -24.44 -2.22
N THR A 3 52.51 -23.50 -2.37
CA THR A 3 52.19 -22.08 -2.50
C THR A 3 51.66 -21.87 -3.91
N ILE A 4 50.35 -21.62 -4.03
CA ILE A 4 49.74 -21.20 -5.28
C ILE A 4 50.01 -19.70 -5.42
N ILE A 5 50.91 -19.34 -6.32
CA ILE A 5 51.10 -17.95 -6.75
C ILE A 5 50.18 -17.74 -7.95
N ILE A 6 49.09 -17.01 -7.74
CA ILE A 6 48.24 -16.53 -8.85
C ILE A 6 48.85 -15.21 -9.32
N SER A 7 49.47 -15.23 -10.49
CA SER A 7 49.98 -14.03 -11.16
C SER A 7 48.99 -13.53 -12.22
N ASP A 8 48.83 -12.21 -12.17
CA ASP A 8 48.38 -11.26 -13.19
C ASP A 8 46.91 -10.85 -13.37
N SER A 9 46.79 -9.52 -13.26
CA SER A 9 45.89 -8.58 -13.93
C SER A 9 44.40 -8.53 -13.51
N ASN A 10 44.05 -7.42 -12.87
CA ASN A 10 42.68 -6.93 -12.64
C ASN A 10 41.75 -7.79 -11.77
N ILE A 11 42.25 -8.40 -10.70
CA ILE A 11 41.36 -8.75 -9.58
C ILE A 11 40.99 -7.43 -8.90
N LYS A 12 39.81 -6.91 -9.24
CA LYS A 12 39.17 -5.85 -8.46
C LYS A 12 39.08 -6.37 -7.02
N MET A 13 39.70 -5.68 -6.06
CA MET A 13 39.62 -6.05 -4.65
C MET A 13 38.19 -5.78 -4.14
N ASP A 14 37.25 -6.67 -4.46
CA ASP A 14 35.82 -6.50 -4.19
C ASP A 14 35.49 -6.50 -2.69
N PHE A 15 36.40 -7.01 -1.84
CA PHE A 15 36.25 -7.12 -0.38
C PHE A 15 37.27 -6.28 0.41
N GLY A 16 38.03 -5.40 -0.25
CA GLY A 16 38.95 -4.49 0.45
C GLY A 16 38.18 -3.50 1.33
N ILE A 17 38.77 -3.06 2.45
CA ILE A 17 38.11 -2.11 3.37
C ILE A 17 37.67 -0.81 2.66
N ASP A 18 38.41 -0.42 1.63
CA ASP A 18 38.11 0.73 0.78
C ASP A 18 36.85 0.56 -0.08
N GLN A 19 36.25 -0.64 -0.13
CA GLN A 19 34.97 -0.89 -0.79
C GLN A 19 33.78 -0.79 0.16
N PHE A 20 34.01 -0.56 1.46
CA PHE A 20 32.95 -0.46 2.47
C PHE A 20 32.73 0.98 2.93
N VAL A 21 31.52 1.23 3.42
CA VAL A 21 31.17 2.36 4.26
C VAL A 21 30.95 1.82 5.66
N ILE A 22 31.69 2.35 6.63
CA ILE A 22 31.58 2.00 8.05
C ILE A 22 30.79 3.11 8.74
N PHE A 23 29.78 2.72 9.50
CA PHE A 23 28.89 3.63 10.20
C PHE A 23 28.39 2.98 11.49
N GLU A 24 27.76 3.76 12.34
CA GLU A 24 27.24 3.34 13.63
C GLU A 24 25.74 3.67 13.73
N ILE A 25 24.96 2.74 14.26
CA ILE A 25 23.56 2.97 14.63
C ILE A 25 23.38 2.56 16.09
N ASN A 26 22.91 3.48 16.93
CA ASN A 26 22.70 3.25 18.37
C ASN A 26 23.92 2.61 19.06
N GLY A 27 25.13 3.08 18.74
CA GLY A 27 26.39 2.55 19.31
C GLY A 27 26.89 1.23 18.72
N THR A 28 26.16 0.60 17.79
CA THR A 28 26.59 -0.63 17.10
C THR A 28 27.18 -0.30 15.74
N LYS A 29 28.36 -0.86 15.44
CA LYS A 29 29.06 -0.62 14.17
C LYS A 29 28.60 -1.57 13.07
N TYR A 30 28.39 -1.03 11.88
CA TYR A 30 27.98 -1.73 10.68
C TYR A 30 28.92 -1.40 9.52
N ALA A 31 29.01 -2.32 8.56
CA ALA A 31 29.75 -2.13 7.32
C ALA A 31 28.89 -2.62 6.14
N ILE A 32 28.76 -1.80 5.12
CA ILE A 32 28.07 -2.13 3.87
C ILE A 32 28.94 -1.76 2.68
N TYR A 33 28.78 -2.46 1.55
CA TYR A 33 29.50 -2.08 0.35
C TYR A 33 29.08 -0.69 -0.14
N LYS A 34 30.03 0.08 -0.68
CA LYS A 34 29.79 1.41 -1.27
C LYS A 34 28.68 1.39 -2.31
N HIS A 35 28.55 0.33 -3.09
CA HIS A 35 27.46 0.21 -4.08
C HIS A 35 26.07 0.05 -3.44
N VAL A 36 25.98 -0.56 -2.25
CA VAL A 36 24.74 -0.65 -1.46
C VAL A 36 24.48 0.69 -0.78
N ALA A 37 25.51 1.34 -0.22
CA ALA A 37 25.40 2.65 0.40
C ALA A 37 24.80 3.71 -0.55
N LYS A 38 25.15 3.64 -1.85
CA LYS A 38 24.58 4.50 -2.90
C LYS A 38 23.06 4.36 -3.09
N MET A 39 22.42 3.32 -2.54
CA MET A 39 20.96 3.16 -2.57
C MET A 39 20.26 3.92 -1.43
N MET A 40 21.02 4.64 -0.59
CA MET A 40 20.54 5.37 0.58
C MET A 40 21.10 6.79 0.56
N ASP A 41 20.23 7.78 0.35
CA ASP A 41 20.69 9.16 0.16
C ASP A 41 21.25 9.79 1.44
N ILE A 42 20.96 9.23 2.62
CA ILE A 42 21.51 9.71 3.89
C ILE A 42 23.05 9.73 3.88
N PHE A 43 23.70 8.79 3.19
CA PHE A 43 25.15 8.74 3.09
C PHE A 43 25.74 9.81 2.15
N ASN A 44 24.94 10.33 1.22
CA ASN A 44 25.37 11.46 0.38
C ASN A 44 25.34 12.76 1.19
N VAL A 45 24.25 12.99 1.94
CA VAL A 45 24.06 14.20 2.76
C VAL A 45 25.07 14.28 3.91
N LEU A 46 25.36 13.15 4.55
CA LEU A 46 26.31 13.11 5.66
C LEU A 46 27.77 13.14 5.19
N GLY A 47 28.05 12.77 3.93
CA GLY A 47 29.37 12.92 3.31
C GLY A 47 29.78 14.38 3.11
N ASP A 48 28.82 15.30 2.99
CA ASP A 48 29.09 16.74 2.89
C ASP A 48 29.47 17.37 4.26
N CYS A 49 29.33 16.60 5.36
CA CYS A 49 29.59 17.04 6.73
C CYS A 49 30.87 16.41 7.27
N ASP A 50 32.01 17.09 7.08
CA ASP A 50 33.34 16.75 7.62
C ASP A 50 33.79 15.28 7.44
N ASP A 51 34.60 15.06 6.38
CA ASP A 51 35.21 13.80 5.91
C ASP A 51 35.99 12.94 6.94
N LYS A 52 36.09 13.35 8.21
CA LYS A 52 36.99 12.73 9.20
C LYS A 52 36.29 11.88 10.26
N ASN A 53 34.96 11.94 10.36
CA ASN A 53 34.24 11.24 11.42
C ASN A 53 33.35 10.13 10.87
N MET A 54 33.43 8.95 11.52
CA MET A 54 32.50 7.84 11.27
C MET A 54 31.07 8.32 11.45
N ILE A 55 30.20 8.07 10.47
CA ILE A 55 28.79 8.41 10.54
C ILE A 55 28.16 7.67 11.72
N SER A 56 27.57 8.41 12.66
CA SER A 56 26.81 7.83 13.78
C SER A 56 25.36 8.34 13.73
N ILE A 57 24.43 7.39 13.79
CA ILE A 57 22.99 7.60 13.69
C ILE A 57 22.33 7.16 14.99
N GLU A 58 21.62 8.06 15.65
CA GLU A 58 20.71 7.71 16.73
C GLU A 58 19.28 7.65 16.18
N TRP A 59 18.68 6.45 16.22
CA TRP A 59 17.32 6.26 15.72
C TRP A 59 16.60 5.20 16.55
N LYS A 60 15.29 5.37 16.74
CA LYS A 60 14.49 4.39 17.48
C LYS A 60 14.27 3.13 16.64
N ILE A 61 15.27 2.26 16.61
CA ILE A 61 15.25 0.96 15.94
C ILE A 61 16.03 -0.11 16.72
N SER A 62 15.54 -1.34 16.73
CA SER A 62 16.25 -2.51 17.28
C SER A 62 17.41 -2.96 16.39
N ALA A 63 18.48 -3.50 16.99
CA ALA A 63 19.64 -3.99 16.24
C ALA A 63 19.27 -5.10 15.24
N GLU A 64 18.30 -5.94 15.57
CA GLU A 64 17.77 -6.97 14.68
C GLU A 64 17.09 -6.34 13.45
N ASN A 65 16.23 -5.34 13.65
CA ASN A 65 15.55 -4.68 12.54
C ASN A 65 16.50 -3.81 11.70
N VAL A 66 17.61 -3.32 12.26
CA VAL A 66 18.72 -2.76 11.47
C VAL A 66 19.30 -3.82 10.53
N ASN A 67 19.66 -5.00 11.06
CA ASN A 67 20.21 -6.10 10.24
C ASN A 67 19.24 -6.51 9.13
N GLN A 68 17.96 -6.72 9.46
CA GLN A 68 16.94 -7.07 8.47
C GLN A 68 16.79 -5.97 7.39
N THR A 69 16.83 -4.70 7.78
CA THR A 69 16.79 -3.57 6.84
C THR A 69 17.98 -3.60 5.88
N LEU A 70 19.20 -3.78 6.39
CA LEU A 70 20.40 -3.81 5.55
C LEU A 70 20.39 -5.03 4.61
N HIS A 71 19.91 -6.20 5.06
CA HIS A 71 19.72 -7.37 4.20
C HIS A 71 18.68 -7.15 3.10
N LEU A 72 17.58 -6.44 3.40
CA LEU A 72 16.58 -6.06 2.41
C LEU A 72 17.15 -5.13 1.33
N ILE A 73 17.96 -4.15 1.74
CA ILE A 73 18.55 -3.21 0.79
C ILE A 73 19.60 -3.91 -0.09
N ASN A 74 20.43 -4.77 0.50
CA ASN A 74 21.54 -5.42 -0.19
C ASN A 74 21.09 -6.59 -1.10
N HIS A 75 20.24 -7.48 -0.60
CA HIS A 75 19.87 -8.73 -1.29
C HIS A 75 18.35 -8.93 -1.41
N GLY A 76 17.56 -8.06 -0.77
CA GLY A 76 16.11 -8.18 -0.75
C GLY A 76 15.62 -9.42 0.01
N THR A 77 16.41 -9.94 0.95
CA THR A 77 16.04 -11.07 1.79
C THR A 77 15.82 -10.60 3.22
N CYS A 78 14.84 -11.17 3.91
CA CYS A 78 14.60 -10.91 5.32
C CYS A 78 13.84 -12.08 5.96
N ILE A 79 14.01 -12.22 7.26
CA ILE A 79 13.18 -13.07 8.11
C ILE A 79 12.35 -12.11 8.96
N ILE A 80 11.21 -11.66 8.43
CA ILE A 80 10.33 -10.77 9.19
C ILE A 80 9.22 -11.57 9.84
N VAL A 81 9.04 -11.29 11.13
CA VAL A 81 8.22 -12.12 12.01
C VAL A 81 6.91 -11.42 12.38
N THR A 82 6.90 -10.10 12.58
CA THR A 82 5.70 -9.38 13.08
C THR A 82 5.33 -8.14 12.26
N GLU A 83 4.07 -7.69 12.38
CA GLU A 83 3.62 -6.43 11.76
C GLU A 83 4.30 -5.20 12.36
N ALA A 84 4.68 -5.24 13.64
CA ALA A 84 5.43 -4.17 14.30
C ALA A 84 6.84 -4.03 13.69
N ASP A 85 7.53 -5.16 13.45
CA ASP A 85 8.85 -5.16 12.81
C ASP A 85 8.78 -4.57 11.40
N LYS A 86 7.74 -4.90 10.62
CA LYS A 86 7.55 -4.31 9.29
C LYS A 86 7.42 -2.79 9.34
N VAL A 87 6.67 -2.27 10.32
CA VAL A 87 6.52 -0.81 10.49
C VAL A 87 7.85 -0.18 10.82
N GLU A 88 8.59 -0.76 11.76
CA GLU A 88 9.89 -0.25 12.20
C GLU A 88 10.91 -0.25 11.05
N ILE A 89 10.99 -1.36 10.30
CA ILE A 89 11.85 -1.51 9.12
C ILE A 89 11.48 -0.49 8.04
N ILE A 90 10.21 -0.38 7.66
CA ILE A 90 9.78 0.59 6.62
C ILE A 90 10.02 2.03 7.08
N SER A 91 9.75 2.35 8.35
CA SER A 91 10.04 3.66 8.93
C SER A 91 11.52 3.99 8.82
N PHE A 92 12.39 3.04 9.17
CA PHE A 92 13.83 3.23 9.11
C PHE A 92 14.37 3.32 7.68
N MET A 93 13.87 2.49 6.75
CA MET A 93 14.21 2.61 5.33
C MET A 93 13.83 3.97 4.75
N ARG A 94 12.71 4.56 5.20
CA ARG A 94 12.33 5.92 4.81
C ARG A 94 13.28 6.97 5.40
N TYR A 95 13.69 6.81 6.66
CA TYR A 95 14.67 7.68 7.31
C TYR A 95 16.03 7.65 6.58
N LEU A 96 16.49 6.47 6.18
CA LEU A 96 17.72 6.30 5.39
C LEU A 96 17.61 6.83 3.95
N CYS A 97 16.44 7.34 3.54
CA CYS A 97 16.15 7.78 2.19
C CYS A 97 16.52 6.70 1.15
N VAL A 98 16.05 5.47 1.38
CA VAL A 98 16.28 4.36 0.46
C VAL A 98 15.62 4.63 -0.88
N ALA A 99 16.33 4.34 -1.98
CA ALA A 99 15.86 4.49 -3.35
C ALA A 99 14.47 3.85 -3.56
N ASP A 100 13.60 4.55 -4.28
CA ASP A 100 12.19 4.17 -4.50
C ASP A 100 12.02 2.75 -5.06
N GLU A 101 12.92 2.31 -5.93
CA GLU A 101 12.87 0.96 -6.51
C GLU A 101 13.08 -0.12 -5.43
N VAL A 102 14.06 0.09 -4.54
CA VAL A 102 14.34 -0.82 -3.42
C VAL A 102 13.16 -0.81 -2.46
N MET A 103 12.65 0.37 -2.09
CA MET A 103 11.47 0.51 -1.23
C MET A 103 10.23 -0.21 -1.81
N LYS A 104 9.96 -0.04 -3.11
CA LYS A 104 8.86 -0.70 -3.80
C LYS A 104 9.01 -2.22 -3.78
N ASN A 105 10.23 -2.72 -4.00
CA ASN A 105 10.52 -4.16 -3.97
C ASN A 105 10.39 -4.73 -2.55
N THR A 106 10.83 -4.00 -1.53
CA THR A 106 10.63 -4.36 -0.12
C THR A 106 9.14 -4.46 0.19
N LEU A 107 8.36 -3.41 -0.10
CA LEU A 107 6.91 -3.43 0.14
C LEU A 107 6.22 -4.61 -0.56
N LYS A 108 6.64 -4.98 -1.79
CA LYS A 108 6.13 -6.17 -2.48
C LYS A 108 6.41 -7.47 -1.72
N LYS A 109 7.60 -7.60 -1.13
CA LYS A 109 8.01 -8.80 -0.38
C LYS A 109 7.33 -8.89 0.98
N LEU A 110 7.20 -7.76 1.68
CA LEU A 110 6.66 -7.74 3.05
C LEU A 110 5.12 -7.79 3.11
N PHE A 111 4.46 -7.33 2.04
CA PHE A 111 3.01 -7.15 1.98
C PHE A 111 2.40 -7.84 0.76
N ASN A 112 2.37 -9.18 0.75
CA ASN A 112 1.45 -9.94 -0.09
C ASN A 112 -0.02 -9.75 0.36
N ARG A 113 -1.00 -10.33 -0.32
CA ARG A 113 -2.43 -10.17 0.02
C ARG A 113 -2.73 -10.49 1.50
N GLU A 114 -2.32 -11.67 1.95
CA GLU A 114 -2.58 -12.14 3.33
C GLU A 114 -1.91 -11.24 4.37
N SER A 115 -0.64 -10.89 4.16
CA SER A 115 0.09 -10.00 5.08
C SER A 115 -0.41 -8.56 5.04
N THR A 116 -0.92 -8.08 3.92
CA THR A 116 -1.58 -6.76 3.85
C THR A 116 -2.89 -6.78 4.66
N HIS A 117 -3.64 -7.88 4.61
CA HIS A 117 -4.84 -8.04 5.43
C HIS A 117 -4.49 -8.06 6.92
N LYS A 118 -3.51 -8.87 7.33
CA LYS A 118 -3.00 -8.90 8.72
C LYS A 118 -2.50 -7.54 9.19
N PHE A 119 -1.81 -6.80 8.31
CA PHE A 119 -1.35 -5.45 8.62
C PHE A 119 -2.50 -4.48 8.85
N LEU A 120 -3.54 -4.54 8.02
CA LEU A 120 -4.72 -3.70 8.21
C LEU A 120 -5.43 -4.04 9.52
N GLU A 121 -5.56 -5.33 9.88
CA GLU A 121 -6.08 -5.74 11.18
C GLU A 121 -5.23 -5.18 12.32
N TYR A 122 -3.91 -5.27 12.22
CA TYR A 122 -2.99 -4.66 13.19
C TYR A 122 -3.23 -3.15 13.33
N CYS A 123 -3.40 -2.42 12.22
CA CYS A 123 -3.70 -0.98 12.23
C CYS A 123 -5.05 -0.64 12.90
N ILE A 124 -5.99 -1.58 13.00
CA ILE A 124 -7.27 -1.36 13.69
C ILE A 124 -7.09 -1.35 15.22
N TYR A 125 -6.10 -2.08 15.74
CA TYR A 125 -5.86 -2.22 17.18
C TYR A 125 -4.83 -1.23 17.73
N VAL A 126 -3.98 -0.67 16.87
CA VAL A 126 -2.87 0.20 17.28
C VAL A 126 -3.16 1.65 16.88
N GLN A 127 -2.65 2.61 17.66
CA GLN A 127 -2.78 4.03 17.33
C GLN A 127 -2.19 4.32 15.94
N TYR A 128 -3.00 4.93 15.08
CA TYR A 128 -2.60 5.30 13.72
C TYR A 128 -1.37 6.22 13.74
N ASN A 129 -0.44 5.97 12.81
CA ASN A 129 0.67 6.87 12.50
C ASN A 129 0.86 7.03 10.98
N GLU A 130 1.65 8.01 10.57
CA GLU A 130 1.90 8.30 9.16
C GLU A 130 2.57 7.15 8.38
N ILE A 131 3.34 6.28 9.05
CA ILE A 131 3.96 5.11 8.44
C ILE A 131 2.90 4.11 8.01
N PHE A 132 1.84 3.92 8.81
CA PHE A 132 0.72 3.06 8.45
C PHE A 132 0.02 3.58 7.19
N GLY A 133 -0.19 4.90 7.14
CA GLY A 133 -0.78 5.55 5.97
C GLY A 133 0.06 5.34 4.71
N TYR A 134 1.38 5.50 4.82
CA TYR A 134 2.31 5.23 3.73
C TYR A 134 2.26 3.77 3.25
N ILE A 135 2.35 2.81 4.18
CA ILE A 135 2.34 1.36 3.84
C ILE A 135 1.02 1.00 3.18
N LEU A 136 -0.11 1.37 3.80
CA LEU A 136 -1.43 1.06 3.27
C LEU A 136 -1.62 1.71 1.91
N ASP A 137 -1.32 2.99 1.70
CA ASP A 137 -1.46 3.63 0.38
C ASP A 137 -0.71 2.88 -0.74
N LYS A 138 0.50 2.38 -0.44
CA LYS A 138 1.31 1.63 -1.41
C LYS A 138 0.88 0.18 -1.59
N CYS A 139 0.20 -0.42 -0.62
CA CYS A 139 -0.13 -1.86 -0.63
C CYS A 139 -1.63 -2.15 -0.78
N ILE A 140 -2.49 -1.13 -0.67
CA ILE A 140 -3.96 -1.26 -0.64
C ILE A 140 -4.52 -1.99 -1.85
N HIS A 141 -3.93 -1.77 -3.01
CA HIS A 141 -4.34 -2.43 -4.25
C HIS A 141 -4.25 -3.96 -4.16
N ARG A 142 -3.49 -4.51 -3.20
CA ARG A 142 -3.31 -5.96 -2.99
C ARG A 142 -4.33 -6.58 -2.04
N LEU A 143 -5.09 -5.77 -1.29
CA LEU A 143 -6.13 -6.27 -0.40
C LEU A 143 -7.22 -6.97 -1.21
N TYR A 144 -7.65 -6.34 -2.30
CA TYR A 144 -8.68 -6.87 -3.19
C TYR A 144 -8.29 -6.64 -4.65
N ILE A 145 -7.46 -7.54 -5.16
CA ILE A 145 -7.55 -7.91 -6.57
C ILE A 145 -8.15 -9.30 -6.55
N ASP A 146 -9.42 -9.39 -6.90
CA ASP A 146 -9.88 -10.64 -7.49
C ASP A 146 -10.70 -10.28 -8.71
N GLU A 147 -10.25 -10.81 -9.83
CA GLU A 147 -10.90 -10.81 -11.15
C GLU A 147 -12.18 -11.67 -11.14
N SER A 148 -12.69 -12.03 -9.95
CA SER A 148 -13.99 -12.66 -9.79
C SER A 148 -15.06 -11.60 -9.96
N ASN A 149 -15.84 -11.75 -11.03
CA ASN A 149 -17.05 -10.99 -11.30
C ASN A 149 -18.08 -11.23 -10.17
N CYS A 150 -17.90 -10.59 -9.02
CA CYS A 150 -18.82 -10.70 -7.89
C CYS A 150 -19.88 -9.61 -8.01
N THR A 151 -21.15 -10.01 -7.88
CA THR A 151 -22.29 -9.10 -7.84
C THR A 151 -22.58 -8.60 -6.42
N HIS A 152 -21.89 -9.13 -5.39
CA HIS A 152 -22.05 -8.76 -3.98
C HIS A 152 -20.71 -8.75 -3.21
N LEU A 153 -20.69 -8.03 -2.09
CA LEU A 153 -19.63 -8.11 -1.09
C LEU A 153 -19.80 -9.35 -0.21
N ASP A 154 -18.73 -10.14 -0.10
CA ASP A 154 -18.68 -11.24 0.86
C ASP A 154 -18.64 -10.75 2.32
N ALA A 155 -18.84 -11.66 3.26
CA ALA A 155 -18.86 -11.36 4.69
C ALA A 155 -17.54 -10.78 5.20
N GLU A 156 -16.40 -11.20 4.63
CA GLU A 156 -15.06 -10.76 5.03
C GLU A 156 -14.85 -9.28 4.67
N ARG A 157 -15.16 -8.89 3.43
CA ARG A 157 -15.16 -7.50 2.96
C ARG A 157 -16.07 -6.62 3.82
N TRP A 158 -17.25 -7.13 4.16
CA TRP A 158 -18.20 -6.43 5.02
C TRP A 158 -17.68 -6.18 6.44
N GLN A 159 -17.08 -7.20 7.05
CA GLN A 159 -16.45 -7.04 8.36
C GLN A 159 -15.33 -6.02 8.32
N MET A 160 -14.53 -6.01 7.26
CA MET A 160 -13.41 -5.09 7.14
C MET A 160 -13.86 -3.64 6.98
N ILE A 161 -14.87 -3.37 6.16
CA ILE A 161 -15.54 -2.06 6.03
C ILE A 161 -15.99 -1.54 7.40
N LYS A 162 -16.65 -2.39 8.19
CA LYS A 162 -17.13 -2.04 9.54
C LYS A 162 -15.97 -1.72 10.50
N LYS A 163 -14.85 -2.45 10.39
CA LYS A 163 -13.64 -2.20 11.19
C LYS A 163 -12.97 -0.88 10.78
N ILE A 164 -12.74 -0.64 9.48
CA ILE A 164 -12.10 0.58 8.94
C ILE A 164 -12.83 1.85 9.40
N LYS A 165 -14.17 1.85 9.41
CA LYS A 165 -14.97 3.00 9.89
C LYS A 165 -14.60 3.42 11.31
N LYS A 166 -14.26 2.47 12.19
CA LYS A 166 -13.98 2.74 13.61
C LYS A 166 -12.57 3.26 13.86
N VAL A 167 -11.67 3.17 12.90
CA VAL A 167 -10.27 3.59 13.04
C VAL A 167 -10.12 5.04 12.62
N ASP A 168 -9.29 5.79 13.32
CA ASP A 168 -9.00 7.18 12.98
C ASP A 168 -7.90 7.33 11.90
N PHE A 169 -8.14 6.73 10.74
CA PHE A 169 -7.33 6.96 9.55
C PHE A 169 -7.57 8.35 8.96
N SER A 170 -6.57 8.87 8.24
CA SER A 170 -6.75 10.07 7.42
C SER A 170 -7.89 9.90 6.42
N LYS A 171 -8.59 10.99 6.11
CA LYS A 171 -9.75 10.98 5.22
C LYS A 171 -9.45 10.31 3.87
N ASP A 172 -8.38 10.72 3.22
CA ASP A 172 -8.00 10.18 1.90
C ASP A 172 -7.73 8.68 1.96
N LEU A 173 -7.11 8.22 3.05
CA LEU A 173 -6.84 6.80 3.25
C LEU A 173 -8.12 6.02 3.54
N LYS A 174 -9.04 6.56 4.35
CA LYS A 174 -10.38 5.98 4.57
C LYS A 174 -11.10 5.80 3.24
N VAL A 175 -11.15 6.84 2.40
CA VAL A 175 -11.78 6.77 1.07
C VAL A 175 -11.14 5.65 0.25
N LYS A 176 -9.81 5.58 0.16
CA LYS A 176 -9.12 4.53 -0.60
C LYS A 176 -9.42 3.12 -0.05
N LEU A 177 -9.37 2.92 1.27
CA LEU A 177 -9.64 1.64 1.93
C LEU A 177 -11.08 1.18 1.77
N MET A 178 -12.02 2.12 1.76
CA MET A 178 -13.44 1.82 1.64
C MET A 178 -13.86 1.57 0.19
N THR A 179 -13.16 2.17 -0.76
CA THR A 179 -13.49 2.05 -2.19
C THR A 179 -12.84 0.84 -2.85
N ASN A 180 -11.69 0.39 -2.34
CA ASN A 180 -10.98 -0.79 -2.83
C ASN A 180 -11.82 -2.10 -2.85
N PRO A 181 -12.61 -2.43 -1.81
CA PRO A 181 -13.53 -3.59 -1.84
C PRO A 181 -14.61 -3.47 -2.92
N ILE A 182 -14.97 -2.24 -3.31
CA ILE A 182 -16.11 -1.96 -4.19
C ILE A 182 -15.69 -1.98 -5.67
N THR A 183 -14.43 -1.60 -5.97
CA THR A 183 -13.91 -1.57 -7.35
C THR A 183 -13.88 -2.93 -8.05
N GLY A 184 -14.03 -4.03 -7.31
CA GLY A 184 -14.13 -5.40 -7.86
C GLY A 184 -15.55 -5.91 -8.09
N LEU A 185 -16.59 -5.14 -7.73
CA LEU A 185 -17.96 -5.54 -8.04
C LEU A 185 -18.21 -5.37 -9.55
N ILE A 186 -19.11 -6.16 -10.13
CA ILE A 186 -19.54 -5.97 -11.53
C ILE A 186 -21.06 -5.88 -11.57
N PRO A 187 -21.61 -4.83 -12.20
CA PRO A 187 -23.05 -4.72 -12.32
C PRO A 187 -23.60 -5.85 -13.19
N THR A 188 -24.76 -6.37 -12.81
CA THR A 188 -25.44 -7.43 -13.53
C THR A 188 -25.82 -6.95 -14.93
N ARG A 189 -25.52 -7.76 -15.96
CA ARG A 189 -25.81 -7.43 -17.35
C ARG A 189 -26.76 -8.45 -17.95
N TYR A 190 -27.78 -7.99 -18.65
CA TYR A 190 -28.67 -8.87 -19.40
C TYR A 190 -29.00 -8.30 -20.76
N ARG A 191 -29.46 -9.18 -21.66
CA ARG A 191 -29.84 -8.83 -23.03
C ARG A 191 -31.34 -9.00 -23.20
N TYR A 192 -32.02 -7.96 -23.69
CA TYR A 192 -33.45 -7.98 -23.99
C TYR A 192 -33.70 -7.23 -25.30
N ASN A 193 -34.51 -7.77 -26.21
CA ASN A 193 -34.81 -7.17 -27.52
C ASN A 193 -33.57 -6.63 -28.28
N ASN A 194 -32.48 -7.39 -28.33
CA ASN A 194 -31.19 -7.00 -28.95
C ASN A 194 -30.50 -5.75 -28.36
N LYS A 195 -30.97 -5.25 -27.22
CA LYS A 195 -30.30 -4.22 -26.43
C LYS A 195 -29.67 -4.85 -25.19
N TRP A 196 -28.56 -4.27 -24.76
CA TRP A 196 -27.91 -4.59 -23.50
C TRP A 196 -28.45 -3.69 -22.39
N TYR A 197 -28.66 -4.29 -21.22
CA TYR A 197 -29.11 -3.62 -20.03
C TYR A 197 -28.13 -3.92 -18.89
N VAL A 198 -27.98 -2.96 -18.01
CA VAL A 198 -27.16 -3.06 -16.81
C VAL A 198 -28.07 -2.80 -15.63
N THR A 199 -28.04 -3.65 -14.61
CA THR A 199 -28.70 -3.39 -13.33
C THR A 199 -27.68 -3.42 -12.21
N LEU A 200 -27.97 -2.61 -11.20
CA LEU A 200 -27.23 -2.60 -9.95
C LEU A 200 -27.95 -3.42 -8.88
N ASP A 201 -29.10 -4.03 -9.16
CA ASP A 201 -30.01 -4.60 -8.17
C ASP A 201 -29.32 -5.49 -7.13
N ASP A 202 -28.37 -6.32 -7.57
CA ASP A 202 -27.58 -7.18 -6.69
C ASP A 202 -26.59 -6.38 -5.83
N MET A 203 -25.82 -5.48 -6.44
CA MET A 203 -24.84 -4.63 -5.74
C MET A 203 -25.47 -3.50 -4.91
N PHE A 204 -26.71 -3.17 -5.21
CA PHE A 204 -27.39 -1.98 -4.73
C PHE A 204 -27.59 -2.05 -3.22
N CYS A 205 -28.00 -3.21 -2.70
CA CYS A 205 -28.10 -3.47 -1.28
C CYS A 205 -26.76 -3.21 -0.57
N ASP A 206 -25.65 -3.56 -1.21
CA ASP A 206 -24.33 -3.34 -0.62
C ASP A 206 -23.94 -1.87 -0.59
N ILE A 207 -24.15 -1.16 -1.71
CA ILE A 207 -23.88 0.28 -1.83
C ILE A 207 -24.72 1.07 -0.81
N VAL A 208 -26.02 0.77 -0.72
CA VAL A 208 -26.93 1.41 0.24
C VAL A 208 -26.51 1.11 1.67
N SER A 209 -26.13 -0.12 1.97
CA SER A 209 -25.65 -0.50 3.31
C SER A 209 -24.36 0.23 3.69
N ILE A 210 -23.45 0.48 2.73
CA ILE A 210 -22.26 1.32 2.94
C ILE A 210 -22.69 2.77 3.22
N TYR A 211 -23.62 3.32 2.44
CA TYR A 211 -24.09 4.70 2.60
C TYR A 211 -24.75 4.93 3.97
N ILE A 212 -25.65 4.03 4.37
CA ILE A 212 -26.26 4.03 5.71
C ILE A 212 -25.18 3.94 6.79
N LEU A 213 -24.17 3.10 6.58
CA LEU A 213 -23.04 2.99 7.49
C LEU A 213 -22.27 4.32 7.61
N PHE A 214 -22.32 5.24 6.64
CA PHE A 214 -21.74 6.59 6.76
C PHE A 214 -22.74 7.68 7.09
N GLY A 215 -23.99 7.35 7.45
CA GLY A 215 -25.03 8.36 7.69
C GLY A 215 -25.44 9.11 6.43
N ILE A 216 -25.05 8.62 5.24
CA ILE A 216 -25.52 9.12 3.96
C ILE A 216 -26.89 8.52 3.75
N TYR A 217 -27.93 9.33 3.90
CA TYR A 217 -29.27 8.90 3.53
C TYR A 217 -29.46 9.12 2.04
N PRO A 218 -29.48 8.04 1.24
CA PRO A 218 -29.83 8.18 -0.16
C PRO A 218 -31.23 8.79 -0.28
N ASN A 219 -31.35 9.96 -0.93
CA ASN A 219 -32.64 10.34 -1.52
C ASN A 219 -32.95 9.31 -2.62
N ASP A 220 -34.22 9.03 -2.94
CA ASP A 220 -34.67 7.98 -3.88
C ASP A 220 -34.09 8.06 -5.31
N TYR A 221 -33.21 9.02 -5.58
CA TYR A 221 -32.43 9.20 -6.79
C TYR A 221 -31.16 10.06 -6.56
N LEU A 222 -30.09 9.80 -7.33
CA LEU A 222 -28.91 10.64 -7.45
C LEU A 222 -29.09 11.60 -8.65
N LYS A 223 -28.92 12.92 -8.46
CA LYS A 223 -29.07 13.94 -9.52
C LYS A 223 -27.74 14.65 -9.81
N PHE A 224 -27.37 14.75 -11.08
CA PHE A 224 -26.08 15.29 -11.55
C PHE A 224 -26.17 16.74 -12.05
N SER A 225 -25.01 17.41 -12.13
CA SER A 225 -24.88 18.78 -12.66
C SER A 225 -25.14 18.88 -14.16
N ASP A 226 -25.04 17.76 -14.89
CA ASP A 226 -25.44 17.66 -16.30
C ASP A 226 -26.95 17.33 -16.47
N GLY A 227 -27.69 17.23 -15.37
CA GLY A 227 -29.12 16.93 -15.35
C GLY A 227 -29.48 15.45 -15.30
N THR A 228 -28.50 14.54 -15.30
CA THR A 228 -28.75 13.10 -15.21
C THR A 228 -29.40 12.74 -13.86
N ILE A 229 -30.34 11.79 -13.84
CA ILE A 229 -30.99 11.29 -12.62
C ILE A 229 -30.90 9.76 -12.60
N VAL A 230 -30.43 9.20 -11.47
CA VAL A 230 -30.11 7.78 -11.26
C VAL A 230 -30.96 7.30 -10.08
N GLY A 231 -32.08 6.64 -10.36
CA GLY A 231 -33.03 6.15 -9.34
C GLY A 231 -32.56 4.87 -8.62
N TYR A 232 -33.06 4.67 -7.40
CA TYR A 232 -32.64 3.58 -6.50
C TYR A 232 -33.26 2.20 -6.86
N SER A 233 -34.17 2.13 -7.82
CA SER A 233 -34.67 0.87 -8.38
C SER A 233 -34.39 0.81 -9.89
N GLY A 234 -33.58 -0.16 -10.31
CA GLY A 234 -33.52 -0.61 -11.71
C GLY A 234 -33.24 0.48 -12.75
N ILE A 235 -32.07 1.12 -12.69
CA ILE A 235 -31.61 1.96 -13.80
C ILE A 235 -31.29 1.06 -14.98
N MET A 236 -32.31 0.80 -15.80
CA MET A 236 -32.11 0.44 -17.18
C MET A 236 -31.44 1.63 -17.88
N ILE A 237 -30.11 1.63 -17.94
CA ILE A 237 -29.42 2.52 -18.84
C ILE A 237 -29.73 2.00 -20.26
N ASP A 238 -30.63 2.67 -21.00
CA ASP A 238 -30.84 2.43 -22.44
C ASP A 238 -29.65 2.99 -23.24
N ARG A 239 -28.45 2.47 -22.95
CA ARG A 239 -27.22 2.77 -23.68
C ARG A 239 -26.39 1.50 -23.78
N ASP A 240 -25.75 1.32 -24.92
CA ASP A 240 -24.80 0.23 -25.18
C ASP A 240 -23.69 0.26 -24.11
N PRO A 241 -23.66 -0.70 -23.15
CA PRO A 241 -22.84 -0.58 -21.96
C PRO A 241 -21.40 -0.96 -22.31
N THR A 242 -20.65 0.06 -22.70
CA THR A 242 -19.20 -0.07 -22.76
C THR A 242 -18.65 -0.15 -21.33
N LYS A 243 -17.43 -0.69 -21.14
CA LYS A 243 -16.76 -0.70 -19.82
C LYS A 243 -16.69 0.70 -19.15
N LYS A 244 -16.88 1.79 -19.90
CA LYS A 244 -16.87 3.16 -19.40
C LYS A 244 -18.04 3.48 -18.47
N ASP A 245 -19.24 2.97 -18.71
CA ASP A 245 -20.44 3.38 -17.97
C ASP A 245 -20.48 2.81 -16.54
N ALA A 246 -19.96 1.60 -16.33
CA ALA A 246 -19.73 1.05 -14.99
C ALA A 246 -18.74 1.90 -14.20
N GLY A 247 -17.67 2.38 -14.85
CA GLY A 247 -16.69 3.29 -14.26
C GLY A 247 -17.30 4.62 -13.79
N VAL A 248 -18.30 5.14 -14.50
CA VAL A 248 -19.02 6.36 -14.11
C VAL A 248 -19.76 6.15 -12.78
N CYS A 249 -20.54 5.07 -12.64
CA CYS A 249 -21.25 4.74 -11.40
C CYS A 249 -20.29 4.59 -10.20
N TYR A 250 -19.15 3.91 -10.36
CA TYR A 250 -18.14 3.79 -9.30
C TYR A 250 -17.58 5.15 -8.89
N ASN A 251 -17.19 5.99 -9.85
CA ASN A 251 -16.62 7.30 -9.57
C ASN A 251 -17.59 8.20 -8.80
N ILE A 252 -18.88 8.09 -9.09
CA ILE A 252 -19.93 8.85 -8.38
C ILE A 252 -20.05 8.37 -6.94
N MET A 253 -20.08 7.06 -6.74
CA MET A 253 -20.19 6.48 -5.41
C MET A 253 -18.97 6.80 -4.54
N ILE A 254 -17.76 6.73 -5.12
CA ILE A 254 -16.51 7.16 -4.47
C ILE A 254 -16.59 8.63 -4.03
N LYS A 255 -17.10 9.52 -4.90
CA LYS A 255 -17.27 10.94 -4.58
C LYS A 255 -18.21 11.18 -3.41
N ASN A 256 -19.33 10.46 -3.33
CA ASN A 256 -20.30 10.61 -2.24
C ASN A 256 -19.77 10.10 -0.90
N ILE A 257 -19.09 8.94 -0.91
CA ILE A 257 -18.41 8.43 0.30
C ILE A 257 -17.35 9.44 0.77
N ALA A 258 -16.56 10.00 -0.16
CA ALA A 258 -15.56 11.00 0.16
C ALA A 258 -16.16 12.31 0.72
N ALA A 259 -17.33 12.73 0.22
CA ALA A 259 -18.05 13.89 0.71
C ALA A 259 -18.54 13.67 2.15
N ALA A 260 -19.17 12.53 2.45
CA ALA A 260 -19.71 12.21 3.77
C ALA A 260 -18.64 12.02 4.86
N LEU A 261 -17.42 11.66 4.48
CA LEU A 261 -16.27 11.62 5.39
C LEU A 261 -15.70 13.04 5.69
N SER A 262 -16.31 14.10 5.18
CA SER A 262 -15.88 15.51 5.38
C SER A 262 -16.68 16.26 6.45
N GLU A 263 -17.77 15.67 6.94
CA GLU A 263 -18.65 16.20 7.99
C GLU A 263 -18.37 15.49 9.33
#